data_AF-B3PQJ3-F1
#
_entry.id   AF-B3PQJ3-F1
#
_cell.length_a   1.000
_cell.length_b   1.000
_cell.length_c   1.000
_cell.angle_alpha   90.00
_cell.angle_beta   90.00
_cell.angle_gamma   90.00
#
_symmetry.space_group_name_H-M   'P 1'
#
loop_
_entity.id
_entity.type
_entity.pdbx_description
1 polymer ?
#
loop_
_entity_poly.entity_id
_entity_poly.type
_entity_poly.pdbx_seq_one_letter_code
_entity_poly.pdbx_strand_id
1 'polypeptide(L)'
;MTQTTDEILPLAASQADIDTWRILKKALKTGLSDRGFTIDAEEASLIARFMLEQIESSGLRVVPVKPTTEMQQAVKQALDQGKRMSIGWVKPRTKQRWRYQAAVEAAPNWRRGYILDQEADGGQKA
;
A
#
# COMPACT_ATOMS: atom_id res chain seq x y z
N MET A 1 3.12 -32.98 14.38
CA MET A 1 3.65 -32.07 13.34
C MET A 1 2.63 -30.97 13.14
N THR A 2 2.71 -29.90 13.91
CA THR A 2 1.81 -28.75 13.81
C THR A 2 2.50 -27.70 12.95
N GLN A 3 2.04 -27.56 11.70
CA GLN A 3 2.37 -26.39 10.90
C GLN A 3 1.61 -25.22 11.50
N THR A 4 2.31 -24.40 12.28
CA THR A 4 1.83 -23.08 12.64
C THR A 4 1.86 -22.25 11.35
N THR A 5 0.71 -22.14 10.70
CA THR A 5 0.48 -21.09 9.71
C THR A 5 0.70 -19.79 10.48
N ASP A 6 1.85 -19.15 10.26
CA ASP A 6 2.09 -17.76 10.63
C ASP A 6 1.01 -16.94 9.91
N GLU A 7 -0.14 -16.78 10.57
CA GLU A 7 -1.09 -15.74 10.25
C GLU A 7 -0.31 -14.44 10.36
N ILE A 8 0.06 -13.89 9.21
CA ILE A 8 0.48 -12.50 9.09
C ILE A 8 -0.74 -11.70 9.57
N LEU A 9 -0.76 -11.41 10.88
CA LEU A 9 -1.71 -10.53 11.52
C LEU A 9 -1.93 -9.35 10.56
N PRO A 10 -3.18 -9.03 10.19
CA PRO A 10 -3.42 -7.89 9.33
C PRO A 10 -2.85 -6.68 10.07
N LEU A 11 -1.72 -6.16 9.59
CA LEU A 11 -1.16 -4.87 10.02
C LEU A 11 -2.35 -3.94 10.15
N ALA A 12 -2.64 -3.52 11.39
CA ALA A 12 -3.81 -2.72 11.70
C ALA A 12 -3.91 -1.61 10.67
N ALA A 13 -5.09 -1.47 10.07
CA ALA A 13 -5.42 -0.43 9.11
C ALA A 13 -4.77 0.90 9.52
N SER A 14 -3.74 1.34 8.80
CA SER A 14 -3.01 2.54 9.18
C SER A 14 -3.74 3.75 8.59
N GLN A 15 -3.74 4.88 9.30
CA GLN A 15 -4.25 6.15 8.75
C GLN A 15 -3.60 6.48 7.39
N ALA A 16 -2.36 6.02 7.18
CA ALA A 16 -1.66 6.16 5.91
C ALA A 16 -2.33 5.40 4.75
N ASP A 17 -2.98 4.26 4.99
CA ASP A 17 -3.76 3.54 3.98
C ASP A 17 -4.94 4.38 3.50
N ILE A 18 -5.72 4.93 4.44
CA ILE A 18 -6.86 5.81 4.18
C ILE A 18 -6.41 7.08 3.44
N ASP A 19 -5.36 7.74 3.93
CA ASP A 19 -4.84 8.96 3.31
C ASP A 19 -4.32 8.70 1.90
N THR A 20 -3.64 7.57 1.69
CA THR A 20 -3.17 7.16 0.35
C THR A 20 -4.33 6.99 -0.61
N TRP A 21 -5.39 6.28 -0.20
CA TRP A 21 -6.60 6.14 -1.00
C TRP A 21 -7.24 7.50 -1.33
N ARG A 22 -7.42 8.38 -0.35
CA ARG A 22 -8.01 9.71 -0.53
C ARG A 22 -7.19 10.59 -1.46
N ILE A 23 -5.86 10.55 -1.35
CA ILE A 23 -4.95 11.28 -2.24
C ILE A 23 -5.10 10.79 -3.69
N LEU A 24 -5.12 9.48 -3.91
CA LEU A 24 -5.28 8.89 -5.25
C LEU A 24 -6.62 9.26 -5.87
N LYS A 25 -7.71 9.10 -5.12
CA LYS A 25 -9.07 9.49 -5.51
C LYS A 25 -9.15 10.98 -5.86
N LYS A 26 -8.59 11.85 -5.00
CA LYS A 26 -8.57 13.30 -5.21
C LYS A 26 -7.75 13.69 -6.44
N ALA A 27 -6.55 13.12 -6.59
CA ALA A 27 -5.68 13.40 -7.73
C ALA A 27 -6.31 12.99 -9.06
N LEU A 28 -6.96 11.82 -9.10
CA LEU A 28 -7.72 11.38 -10.27
C LEU A 28 -8.84 12.37 -10.61
N LYS A 29 -9.66 12.73 -9.62
CA LYS A 29 -10.76 13.67 -9.81
C LYS A 29 -10.27 15.03 -10.32
N THR A 30 -9.22 15.59 -9.70
CA THR A 30 -8.60 16.84 -10.15
C THR A 30 -8.11 16.71 -11.60
N GLY A 31 -7.37 15.65 -11.92
CA GLY A 31 -6.83 15.46 -13.27
C GLY A 31 -7.90 15.28 -14.36
N LEU A 32 -9.04 14.70 -14.02
CA LEU A 32 -10.20 14.60 -14.91
C LEU A 32 -10.92 15.94 -15.07
N SER A 33 -11.12 16.67 -13.96
CA SER A 33 -11.67 18.03 -13.98
C SER A 33 -10.83 18.98 -14.84
N ASP A 34 -9.50 18.92 -14.74
CA ASP A 34 -8.59 19.73 -15.56
C ASP A 34 -8.73 19.46 -17.07
N ARG A 35 -9.30 18.30 -17.44
CA ARG A 35 -9.58 17.89 -18.82
C ARG A 35 -11.05 18.12 -19.22
N GLY A 36 -11.84 18.78 -18.37
CA GLY A 36 -13.24 19.09 -18.61
C GLY A 36 -14.22 17.98 -18.26
N PHE A 37 -13.79 16.91 -17.59
CA PHE A 37 -14.68 15.84 -17.12
C PHE A 37 -15.14 16.12 -15.68
N THR A 38 -16.45 16.27 -15.48
CA THR A 38 -17.04 16.37 -14.14
C THR A 38 -17.52 14.99 -13.70
N ILE A 39 -16.93 14.48 -12.64
CA ILE A 39 -17.35 13.22 -12.00
C ILE A 39 -17.64 13.45 -10.52
N ASP A 40 -18.58 12.70 -9.98
CA ASP A 40 -18.91 12.74 -8.56
C ASP A 40 -17.88 11.97 -7.70
N ALA A 41 -18.13 11.84 -6.40
CA ALA A 41 -17.20 11.17 -5.49
C ALA A 41 -17.26 9.64 -5.59
N GLU A 42 -18.42 9.08 -5.94
CA GLU A 42 -18.63 7.64 -6.07
C GLU A 42 -18.01 7.14 -7.38
N GLU A 43 -18.26 7.84 -8.49
CA GLU A 43 -17.63 7.63 -9.79
C GLU A 43 -16.10 7.72 -9.67
N ALA A 44 -15.57 8.74 -8.99
CA ALA A 44 -14.14 8.87 -8.76
C ALA A 44 -13.56 7.67 -7.99
N SER A 45 -14.31 7.14 -7.02
CA SER A 45 -13.91 5.96 -6.24
C SER A 45 -13.89 4.70 -7.12
N LEU A 46 -14.93 4.47 -7.93
CA LEU A 46 -15.02 3.31 -8.82
C LEU A 46 -13.94 3.33 -9.90
N ILE A 47 -13.72 4.48 -10.55
CA ILE A 47 -12.68 4.63 -11.57
C ILE A 47 -11.29 4.44 -10.95
N ALA A 48 -11.02 5.07 -9.80
CA ALA A 48 -9.73 4.91 -9.11
C ALA A 48 -9.46 3.45 -8.76
N ARG A 49 -10.45 2.76 -8.18
CA ARG A 49 -10.36 1.33 -7.87
C ARG A 49 -10.05 0.51 -9.13
N PHE A 50 -10.84 0.68 -10.19
CA PHE A 50 -10.65 -0.07 -11.44
C PHE A 50 -9.25 0.13 -12.00
N MET A 51 -8.77 1.38 -12.08
CA MET A 51 -7.42 1.68 -12.56
C MET A 51 -6.33 1.04 -11.71
N LEU A 52 -6.45 1.10 -10.38
CA LEU A 52 -5.47 0.52 -9.47
C LEU A 52 -5.45 -1.01 -9.54
N GLU A 53 -6.61 -1.66 -9.68
CA GLU A 53 -6.69 -3.11 -9.91
C GLU A 53 -6.03 -3.53 -11.23
N GLN A 54 -6.18 -2.74 -12.30
CA GLN A 54 -5.49 -2.99 -13.57
C GLN A 54 -3.97 -2.78 -13.46
N ILE A 55 -3.51 -1.79 -12.69
CA ILE A 55 -2.08 -1.61 -12.44
C ILE A 55 -1.52 -2.83 -11.68
N GLU A 56 -2.22 -3.30 -10.65
CA GLU A 56 -1.78 -4.46 -9.87
C GLU A 56 -1.82 -5.77 -10.67
N SER A 57 -2.80 -5.96 -11.55
CA SER A 57 -2.87 -7.14 -12.43
C SER A 57 -1.68 -7.21 -13.39
N SER A 58 -1.11 -6.07 -13.75
CA SER A 58 0.12 -5.99 -14.55
C SER A 58 1.41 -6.27 -13.76
N GLY A 59 1.31 -6.55 -12.46
CA GLY A 59 2.44 -6.79 -11.57
C GLY A 59 3.12 -5.51 -11.07
N LEU A 60 2.51 -4.35 -11.26
CA LEU A 60 2.99 -3.06 -10.76
C LEU A 60 2.28 -2.71 -9.46
N ARG A 61 2.96 -1.96 -8.58
CA ARG A 61 2.37 -1.46 -7.34
C ARG A 61 2.58 0.04 -7.22
N VAL A 62 1.52 0.75 -6.87
CA VAL A 62 1.60 2.19 -6.57
C VAL A 62 2.15 2.35 -5.15
N VAL A 63 3.26 3.09 -5.03
CA VAL A 63 3.92 3.36 -3.75
C VAL A 63 4.29 4.84 -3.66
N PRO A 64 4.35 5.42 -2.44
CA PRO A 64 4.84 6.78 -2.26
C PRO A 64 6.28 6.93 -2.74
N VAL A 65 6.57 8.02 -3.46
CA VAL A 65 7.94 8.36 -3.89
C VAL A 65 8.83 8.66 -2.68
N LYS A 66 8.28 9.36 -1.68
CA LYS A 66 8.95 9.58 -0.40
C LYS A 66 8.61 8.43 0.54
N PRO A 67 9.60 7.65 1.03
CA PRO A 67 9.33 6.49 1.87
C PRO A 67 8.73 6.91 3.22
N THR A 68 7.67 6.22 3.64
CA THR A 68 7.03 6.43 4.94
C THR A 68 7.91 5.88 6.07
N THR A 69 7.61 6.27 7.31
CA THR A 69 8.30 5.75 8.50
C THR A 69 8.23 4.22 8.58
N GLU A 70 7.08 3.63 8.25
CA GLU A 70 6.88 2.17 8.22
C GLU A 70 7.78 1.51 7.16
N MET A 71 7.85 2.08 5.95
CA MET A 71 8.75 1.60 4.90
C MET A 71 10.21 1.68 5.33
N GLN A 72 10.63 2.76 5.99
CA GLN A 72 11.99 2.92 6.50
C GLN A 72 12.32 1.90 7.60
N GLN A 73 11.37 1.66 8.51
CA GLN A 73 11.51 0.64 9.54
C GLN A 73 11.61 -0.75 8.93
N ALA A 74 10.79 -1.07 7.92
CA ALA A 74 10.84 -2.34 7.20
C ALA A 74 12.20 -2.54 6.52
N VAL A 75 12.76 -1.51 5.87
CA VAL A 75 14.12 -1.55 5.29
C VAL A 75 15.18 -1.84 6.35
N LYS A 76 15.07 -1.24 7.54
CA LYS A 76 16.01 -1.46 8.64
C LYS A 76 15.91 -2.91 9.16
N GLN A 77 14.69 -3.39 9.37
CA GLN A 77 14.41 -4.74 9.87
C GLN A 77 14.74 -5.84 8.84
N ALA A 78 14.67 -5.54 7.54
CA ALA A 78 14.94 -6.50 6.47
C ALA A 78 16.37 -7.09 6.52
N LEU A 79 17.31 -6.36 7.10
CA LEU A 79 18.70 -6.80 7.30
C LEU A 79 19.08 -6.94 8.77
N ASP A 80 18.10 -7.10 9.65
CA ASP A 80 18.38 -7.38 11.05
C ASP A 80 18.97 -8.80 11.17
N GLN A 81 20.19 -8.88 11.69
CA GLN A 81 20.95 -10.12 11.84
C GLN A 81 20.28 -11.08 12.83
N GLY A 82 19.48 -10.57 13.78
CA GLY A 82 18.70 -11.39 14.70
C GLY A 82 17.59 -12.20 14.02
N LYS A 83 17.14 -11.79 12.82
CA LYS A 83 16.07 -12.49 12.06
C LYS A 83 16.61 -13.36 10.93
N ARG A 84 17.81 -13.10 10.40
CA ARG A 84 18.40 -13.85 9.27
C ARG A 84 19.92 -14.00 9.43
N MET A 85 20.36 -15.13 9.98
CA MET A 85 21.78 -15.44 10.20
C MET A 85 22.63 -15.42 8.91
N SER A 86 22.02 -15.62 7.74
CA SER A 86 22.70 -15.63 6.44
C SER A 86 23.13 -14.25 5.93
N ILE A 87 22.70 -13.15 6.56
CA ILE A 87 23.00 -11.79 6.09
C ILE A 87 24.52 -11.53 5.99
N GLY A 88 25.33 -12.09 6.90
CA GLY A 88 26.78 -11.91 6.88
C GLY A 88 27.44 -12.26 5.53
N TRP A 89 26.94 -13.31 4.86
CA TRP A 89 27.58 -13.93 3.70
C TRP A 89 26.90 -13.64 2.36
N VAL A 90 25.76 -12.94 2.38
CA VAL A 90 24.97 -12.64 1.18
C VAL A 90 25.53 -11.43 0.42
N LYS A 91 25.53 -11.51 -0.92
CA LYS A 91 26.01 -10.43 -1.81
C LYS A 91 25.21 -9.12 -1.61
N PRO A 92 25.84 -7.94 -1.76
CA PRO A 92 25.17 -6.65 -1.57
C PRO A 92 23.89 -6.45 -2.41
N ARG A 93 23.88 -6.91 -3.66
CA ARG A 93 22.72 -6.81 -4.56
C ARG A 93 21.48 -7.52 -4.00
N THR A 94 21.66 -8.69 -3.41
CA THR A 94 20.58 -9.46 -2.80
C THR A 94 20.05 -8.77 -1.55
N LYS A 95 20.94 -8.20 -0.72
CA LYS A 95 20.55 -7.39 0.46
C LYS A 95 19.71 -6.17 0.04
N GLN A 96 20.11 -5.50 -1.03
CA GLN A 96 19.36 -4.38 -1.58
C GLN A 96 17.99 -4.81 -2.10
N ARG A 97 17.88 -5.93 -2.82
CA ARG A 97 16.60 -6.50 -3.25
C ARG A 97 15.66 -6.77 -2.08
N TRP A 98 16.17 -7.36 -0.99
CA TRP A 98 15.37 -7.61 0.22
C TRP A 98 14.87 -6.33 0.87
N ARG A 99 15.72 -5.29 0.98
CA ARG A 99 15.29 -3.98 1.51
C ARG A 99 14.19 -3.36 0.66
N TYR A 100 14.34 -3.36 -0.67
CA TYR A 100 13.31 -2.82 -1.56
C TYR A 100 12.01 -3.60 -1.44
N GLN A 101 12.08 -4.93 -1.43
CA GLN A 101 10.91 -5.76 -1.26
C GLN A 101 10.19 -5.48 0.06
N ALA A 102 10.93 -5.40 1.18
CA ALA A 102 10.36 -5.06 2.47
C ALA A 102 9.72 -3.66 2.49
N ALA A 103 10.35 -2.68 1.82
CA ALA A 103 9.78 -1.33 1.68
C ALA A 103 8.48 -1.35 0.88
N VAL A 104 8.43 -2.08 -0.23
CA VAL A 104 7.23 -2.22 -1.06
C VAL A 104 6.12 -2.94 -0.31
N GLU A 105 6.44 -4.00 0.42
CA GLU A 105 5.48 -4.75 1.23
C GLU A 105 4.87 -3.87 2.33
N ALA A 106 5.69 -3.07 3.01
CA ALA A 106 5.28 -2.11 4.03
C ALA A 106 4.73 -0.78 3.48
N ALA A 107 4.65 -0.60 2.17
CA ALA A 107 4.04 0.59 1.59
C ALA A 107 2.52 0.60 1.86
N PRO A 108 1.91 1.80 2.02
CA PRO A 108 0.47 1.92 2.22
C PRO A 108 -0.33 1.16 1.16
N ASN A 109 -1.43 0.55 1.59
CA ASN A 109 -2.27 -0.30 0.77
C ASN A 109 -3.57 0.43 0.42
N TRP A 110 -3.71 0.84 -0.83
CA TRP A 110 -4.89 1.54 -1.33
C TRP A 110 -6.17 0.71 -1.20
N ARG A 111 -6.10 -0.63 -1.32
CA ARG A 111 -7.27 -1.52 -1.21
C ARG A 111 -7.80 -1.55 0.22
N ARG A 112 -6.91 -1.54 1.22
CA ARG A 112 -7.29 -1.37 2.63
C ARG A 112 -7.88 0.02 2.85
N GLY A 113 -7.22 1.06 2.36
CA GLY A 113 -7.72 2.43 2.43
C GLY A 113 -9.11 2.61 1.85
N TYR A 114 -9.37 1.99 0.69
CA TYR A 114 -10.69 1.96 0.04
C TYR A 114 -11.77 1.33 0.92
N ILE A 115 -11.52 0.14 1.48
CA ILE A 115 -12.48 -0.57 2.34
C ILE A 115 -12.86 0.30 3.55
N LEU A 116 -11.85 0.90 4.20
CA LEU A 116 -12.06 1.75 5.38
C LEU A 116 -12.79 3.06 5.04
N ASP A 117 -12.51 3.65 3.89
CA ASP A 117 -13.21 4.86 3.41
C ASP A 117 -14.69 4.53 3.13
N GLN A 118 -15.00 3.34 2.60
CA GLN A 118 -16.38 2.89 2.43
C GLN A 118 -17.09 2.65 3.77
N GLU A 119 -16.42 2.06 4.76
CA GLU A 119 -16.99 1.86 6.10
C GLU A 119 -17.28 3.20 6.78
N ALA A 120 -16.40 4.19 6.61
CA ALA A 120 -16.60 5.54 7.13
C ALA A 120 -17.80 6.26 6.48
N ASP A 121 -17.98 6.12 5.16
CA ASP A 121 -19.11 6.71 4.43
C ASP A 121 -20.43 5.94 4.69
N GLY A 122 -20.36 4.62 4.92
CA GLY A 122 -21.51 3.77 5.24
C GLY A 122 -22.06 3.96 6.66
N GLY A 123 -21.25 4.48 7.58
CA GLY A 123 -21.65 4.81 8.96
C GLY A 123 -22.51 6.07 9.12
N GLN A 124 -22.78 6.81 8.05
CA GLN A 124 -23.65 7.99 8.04
C GLN A 124 -25.10 7.71 7.61
N LYS A 125 -25.50 6.43 7.47
CA LYS A 125 -26.91 6.03 7.37
C LYS A 125 -27.33 5.24 8.60
N ALA A 126 -27.68 5.96 9.66
CA ALA A 126 -28.62 5.51 10.70
C ALA A 126 -29.30 6.74 11.32
#